data_AF-A0A4Q7AR37-F1
#
_entry.id   AF-A0A4Q7AR37-F1
#
_cell.length_a   1.000
_cell.length_b   1.000
_cell.length_c   1.000
_cell.angle_alpha   90.00
_cell.angle_beta   90.00
_cell.angle_gamma   90.00
#
_symmetry.space_group_name_H-M   'P 1'
#
loop_
_entity.id
_entity.type
_entity.pdbx_description
1 polymer ?
#
loop_
_entity_poly.entity_id
_entity_poly.type
_entity_poly.pdbx_seq_one_letter_code
_entity_poly.pdbx_strand_id
1 'polypeptide(L)'
;MKFIQLRIIVMLAALSLSGYAQAEAEFEKAYLQIMNDSNWAQVAEYQVRQLLEGKTLNEAQQLLLKQKQCLSLAQENRFYEFVNARLPEYQSYMRNQGFTKLYTAQKITQEGSAVQAKYLVLRQELQMTDYPCEQ
;
A
#
# COMPACT_ATOMS: atom_id res chain seq x y z
N MET A 1 -11.61 13.77 -57.32
CA MET A 1 -10.99 14.38 -56.10
C MET A 1 -12.12 14.86 -55.22
N LYS A 2 -12.31 14.56 -53.93
CA LYS A 2 -11.54 13.90 -52.86
C LYS A 2 -12.57 13.33 -51.86
N PHE A 3 -12.60 12.03 -51.61
CA PHE A 3 -13.27 11.44 -50.44
C PHE A 3 -12.21 10.70 -49.60
N ILE A 4 -11.26 11.44 -49.04
CA ILE A 4 -10.22 10.90 -48.17
C ILE A 4 -10.01 11.90 -47.02
N GLN A 5 -10.96 11.99 -46.10
CA GLN A 5 -10.77 12.71 -44.83
C GLN A 5 -11.51 12.09 -43.64
N LEU A 6 -12.27 10.99 -43.81
CA LEU A 6 -13.10 10.43 -42.73
C LEU A 6 -12.58 9.11 -42.12
N ARG A 7 -11.29 8.77 -42.30
CA ARG A 7 -10.70 7.52 -41.77
C ARG A 7 -9.61 7.71 -40.72
N ILE A 8 -9.19 8.94 -40.42
CA ILE A 8 -8.05 9.20 -39.52
C ILE A 8 -8.48 9.40 -38.05
N ILE A 9 -9.75 9.73 -37.77
CA ILE A 9 -10.21 10.01 -36.40
C ILE A 9 -10.48 8.73 -35.57
N VAL A 10 -10.73 7.58 -36.20
CA VAL A 10 -11.09 6.34 -35.48
C VAL A 10 -9.85 5.57 -34.95
N MET A 11 -8.66 5.72 -35.56
CA MET A 11 -7.46 5.01 -35.12
C MET A 11 -6.81 5.58 -33.85
N LEU A 12 -7.01 6.87 -33.55
CA LEU A 12 -6.45 7.49 -32.34
C LEU A 12 -7.19 7.07 -31.06
N ALA A 13 -8.47 6.70 -31.15
CA ALA A 13 -9.25 6.21 -30.00
C ALA A 13 -8.89 4.77 -29.60
N ALA A 14 -8.33 3.97 -30.53
CA ALA A 14 -7.88 2.61 -30.21
C ALA A 14 -6.53 2.59 -29.47
N LEU A 15 -5.66 3.56 -29.75
CA LEU A 15 -4.35 3.70 -29.12
C LEU A 15 -4.43 4.25 -27.68
N SER A 16 -5.44 5.07 -27.37
CA SER A 16 -5.67 5.53 -26.00
C SER A 16 -6.15 4.38 -25.10
N LEU A 17 -7.01 3.49 -25.60
CA LEU A 17 -7.52 2.34 -24.85
C LEU A 17 -6.42 1.37 -24.41
N SER A 18 -5.40 1.14 -25.24
CA SER A 18 -4.25 0.31 -24.85
C SER A 18 -3.45 0.90 -23.69
N GLY A 19 -3.32 2.24 -23.63
CA GLY A 19 -2.61 2.91 -22.55
C GLY A 19 -3.35 2.81 -21.20
N TYR A 20 -4.68 2.91 -21.22
CA TYR A 20 -5.49 2.72 -20.02
C TYR A 20 -5.44 1.29 -19.49
N ALA A 21 -5.59 0.28 -20.37
CA ALA A 21 -5.52 -1.12 -19.96
C ALA A 21 -4.13 -1.50 -19.41
N GLN A 22 -3.07 -0.95 -19.98
CA GLN A 22 -1.71 -1.15 -19.47
C GLN A 22 -1.53 -0.50 -18.09
N ALA A 23 -1.98 0.75 -17.91
CA ALA A 23 -1.86 1.45 -16.63
C ALA A 23 -2.65 0.76 -15.50
N GLU A 24 -3.81 0.18 -15.81
CA GLU A 24 -4.60 -0.62 -14.86
C GLU A 24 -3.89 -1.93 -14.49
N ALA A 25 -3.32 -2.65 -15.47
CA ALA A 25 -2.57 -3.88 -15.20
C ALA A 25 -1.30 -3.62 -14.37
N GLU A 26 -0.59 -2.52 -14.64
CA GLU A 26 0.56 -2.09 -13.85
C GLU A 26 0.17 -1.67 -12.43
N PHE A 27 -0.96 -0.98 -12.27
CA PHE A 27 -1.52 -0.66 -10.97
C PHE A 27 -1.86 -1.92 -10.18
N GLU A 28 -2.66 -2.82 -10.76
CA GLU A 28 -3.11 -4.05 -10.10
C GLU A 28 -1.93 -4.91 -9.64
N LYS A 29 -0.93 -5.10 -10.50
CA LYS A 29 0.28 -5.84 -10.14
C LYS A 29 0.99 -5.23 -8.92
N ALA A 30 1.21 -3.91 -8.92
CA ALA A 30 1.86 -3.22 -7.82
C ALA A 30 1.00 -3.24 -6.54
N TYR A 31 -0.30 -3.05 -6.68
CA TYR A 31 -1.27 -3.10 -5.59
C TYR A 31 -1.26 -4.47 -4.90
N LEU A 32 -1.37 -5.56 -5.67
CA LEU A 32 -1.37 -6.92 -5.15
C LEU A 32 -0.04 -7.27 -4.44
N GLN A 33 1.09 -6.81 -4.98
CA GLN A 33 2.37 -6.98 -4.33
C GLN A 33 2.42 -6.26 -2.96
N ILE A 34 2.03 -4.99 -2.91
CA ILE A 34 2.00 -4.20 -1.67
C ILE A 34 1.05 -4.82 -0.64
N MET A 35 -0.13 -5.28 -1.07
CA MET A 35 -1.08 -5.95 -0.19
C MET A 35 -0.52 -7.26 0.37
N ASN A 36 0.16 -8.06 -0.46
CA ASN A 36 0.80 -9.29 -0.03
C ASN A 36 1.92 -9.03 0.99
N ASP A 37 2.80 -8.07 0.69
CA ASP A 37 3.91 -7.68 1.58
C ASP A 37 3.37 -7.15 2.93
N SER A 38 2.31 -6.33 2.89
CA SER A 38 1.64 -5.82 4.09
C SER A 38 1.00 -6.92 4.92
N ASN A 39 0.31 -7.86 4.26
CA ASN A 39 -0.30 -9.01 4.93
C ASN A 39 0.77 -9.88 5.63
N TRP A 40 1.88 -10.18 4.96
CA TRP A 40 2.96 -10.97 5.57
C TRP A 40 3.61 -10.27 6.75
N ALA A 41 3.81 -8.95 6.69
CA ALA A 41 4.33 -8.17 7.81
C ALA A 41 3.37 -8.19 9.02
N GLN A 42 2.07 -8.01 8.77
CA GLN A 42 1.04 -8.09 9.80
C GLN A 42 0.93 -9.50 10.42
N VAL A 43 1.02 -10.55 9.61
CA VAL A 43 1.05 -11.94 10.09
C VAL A 43 2.27 -12.19 10.98
N ALA A 44 3.46 -11.75 10.57
CA ALA A 44 4.67 -11.91 11.37
C ALA A 44 4.59 -11.18 12.71
N GLU A 45 4.04 -9.95 12.72
CA GLU A 45 3.76 -9.21 13.95
C GLU A 45 2.77 -9.97 14.84
N TYR A 46 1.66 -10.42 14.27
CA TYR A 46 0.64 -11.18 14.99
C TYR A 46 1.22 -12.45 15.63
N GLN A 47 2.03 -13.21 14.89
CA GLN A 47 2.68 -14.43 15.41
C GLN A 47 3.58 -14.14 16.61
N VAL A 48 4.40 -13.09 16.55
CA VAL A 48 5.24 -12.70 17.70
C VAL A 48 4.39 -12.25 18.88
N ARG A 49 3.34 -11.47 18.64
CA ARG A 49 2.41 -11.04 19.68
C ARG A 49 1.76 -12.23 20.40
N GLN A 50 1.28 -13.21 19.64
CA GLN A 50 0.68 -14.43 20.20
C GLN A 50 1.70 -15.29 20.97
N LEU A 51 2.93 -15.40 20.47
CA LEU A 51 4.01 -16.13 21.17
C LEU A 51 4.33 -15.52 22.53
N LEU A 52 4.18 -14.20 22.66
CA LEU A 52 4.53 -13.40 23.83
C LEU A 52 3.33 -13.09 24.74
N GLU A 53 2.12 -13.48 24.35
CA GLU A 53 0.89 -13.18 25.09
C GLU A 53 0.89 -13.83 26.49
N GLY A 54 0.47 -13.05 27.50
CA GLY A 54 0.42 -13.49 28.90
C GLY A 54 1.77 -13.66 29.59
N LYS A 55 2.89 -13.32 28.93
CA LYS A 55 4.24 -13.42 29.48
C LYS A 55 4.75 -12.06 29.97
N THR A 56 5.56 -12.06 31.03
CA THR A 56 6.41 -10.92 31.37
C THR A 56 7.57 -10.88 30.38
N LEU A 57 7.67 -9.78 29.63
CA LEU A 57 8.65 -9.63 28.55
C LEU A 57 9.96 -9.05 29.07
N ASN A 58 11.08 -9.69 28.73
CA ASN A 58 12.39 -9.07 28.88
C ASN A 58 12.61 -7.97 27.82
N GLU A 59 13.67 -7.17 27.96
CA GLU A 59 13.95 -6.05 27.06
C GLU A 59 14.07 -6.48 25.59
N ALA A 60 14.80 -7.56 25.31
CA ALA A 60 14.95 -8.08 23.96
C ALA A 60 13.61 -8.50 23.33
N GLN A 61 12.71 -9.11 24.10
CA GLN A 61 11.37 -9.47 23.65
C GLN A 61 10.48 -8.26 23.39
N GLN A 62 10.61 -7.20 24.20
CA GLN A 62 9.92 -5.94 23.97
C GLN A 62 10.41 -5.26 22.70
N LEU A 63 11.73 -5.22 22.48
CA LEU A 63 12.34 -4.67 21.27
C LEU A 63 11.94 -5.46 20.02
N LEU A 64 11.95 -6.80 20.08
CA LEU A 64 11.49 -7.65 18.97
C LEU A 64 10.02 -7.38 18.62
N LEU A 65 9.14 -7.27 19.62
CA LEU A 65 7.72 -6.96 19.38
C LEU A 65 7.56 -5.59 18.71
N LYS A 66 8.25 -4.56 19.23
CA LYS A 66 8.26 -3.22 18.63
C LYS A 66 8.79 -3.24 17.19
N GLN A 67 9.84 -4.01 16.91
CA GLN A 67 10.39 -4.16 15.56
C GLN A 67 9.37 -4.73 14.60
N LYS A 68 8.67 -5.80 14.97
CA LYS A 68 7.64 -6.39 14.10
C LYS A 68 6.47 -5.45 13.89
N GLN A 69 6.07 -4.70 14.93
CA GLN A 69 5.05 -3.66 14.79
C GLN A 69 5.51 -2.55 13.85
N CYS A 70 6.78 -2.14 13.93
CA CYS A 70 7.33 -1.11 13.08
C CYS A 70 7.40 -1.55 11.60
N LEU A 71 7.86 -2.77 11.33
CA LEU A 71 7.87 -3.38 9.99
C LEU A 71 6.47 -3.48 9.37
N SER A 72 5.48 -3.87 10.18
CA SER A 72 4.06 -3.92 9.80
C SER A 72 3.54 -2.53 9.39
N LEU A 73 3.79 -1.52 10.23
CA LEU A 73 3.42 -0.13 9.94
C LEU A 73 4.17 0.46 8.74
N ALA A 74 5.41 0.05 8.49
CA ALA A 74 6.17 0.50 7.32
C ALA A 74 5.50 0.06 6.01
N GLN A 75 5.04 -1.20 5.94
CA GLN A 75 4.30 -1.71 4.77
C GLN A 75 2.92 -1.05 4.63
N GLU A 76 2.21 -0.87 5.75
CA GLU A 76 0.93 -0.14 5.73
C GLU A 76 1.12 1.32 5.28
N ASN A 77 2.18 2.01 5.74
CA ASN A 77 2.52 3.35 5.28
C ASN A 77 2.78 3.38 3.78
N ARG A 78 3.53 2.41 3.25
CA ARG A 78 3.79 2.25 1.81
C ARG A 78 2.52 2.05 1.00
N PHE A 79 1.54 1.33 1.53
CA PHE A 79 0.22 1.21 0.93
C PHE A 79 -0.47 2.57 0.79
N TYR A 80 -0.54 3.36 1.87
CA TYR A 80 -1.19 4.67 1.80
C TYR A 80 -0.45 5.65 0.90
N GLU A 81 0.89 5.62 0.87
CA GLU A 81 1.69 6.42 -0.06
C GLU A 81 1.38 6.06 -1.52
N PHE A 82 1.34 4.76 -1.83
CA PHE A 82 1.02 4.25 -3.16
C PHE A 82 -0.40 4.64 -3.61
N VAL A 83 -1.39 4.42 -2.74
CA VAL A 83 -2.80 4.72 -3.06
C VAL A 83 -3.04 6.22 -3.17
N ASN A 84 -2.43 7.06 -2.31
CA ASN A 84 -2.55 8.52 -2.44
C ASN A 84 -1.92 9.02 -3.75
N ALA A 85 -0.78 8.47 -4.16
CA ALA A 85 -0.12 8.84 -5.41
C ALA A 85 -0.89 8.39 -6.66
N ARG A 86 -1.72 7.35 -6.55
CA ARG A 86 -2.42 6.69 -7.67
C ARG A 86 -3.91 6.51 -7.39
N LEU A 87 -4.52 7.53 -6.79
CA LEU A 87 -5.91 7.47 -6.32
C LEU A 87 -6.93 7.15 -7.43
N PRO A 88 -6.84 7.74 -8.64
CA PRO A 88 -7.76 7.41 -9.73
C PRO A 88 -7.71 5.93 -10.12
N GLU A 89 -6.51 5.35 -10.26
CA GLU A 89 -6.34 3.94 -10.58
C GLU A 89 -6.83 3.04 -9.45
N TYR A 90 -6.57 3.38 -8.19
CA TYR A 90 -7.13 2.67 -7.04
C TYR A 90 -8.66 2.66 -7.07
N GLN A 91 -9.29 3.81 -7.31
CA GLN A 91 -10.74 3.89 -7.39
C GLN A 91 -11.30 3.10 -8.58
N SER A 92 -10.63 3.13 -9.75
CA SER A 92 -11.00 2.31 -10.90
C SER A 92 -10.93 0.82 -10.55
N TYR A 93 -9.78 0.38 -10.04
CA TYR A 93 -9.55 -0.99 -9.61
C TYR A 93 -10.61 -1.46 -8.60
N MET A 94 -10.87 -0.68 -7.55
CA MET A 94 -11.87 -1.06 -6.54
C MET A 94 -13.29 -1.17 -7.11
N ARG A 95 -13.68 -0.29 -8.06
CA ARG A 95 -14.96 -0.46 -8.78
C ARG A 95 -14.99 -1.75 -9.59
N ASN A 96 -13.90 -2.09 -10.28
CA ASN A 96 -13.79 -3.31 -11.06
C ASN A 96 -13.84 -4.57 -10.19
N GLN A 97 -13.37 -4.49 -8.93
CA GLN A 97 -13.52 -5.53 -7.92
C GLN A 97 -14.92 -5.58 -7.27
N GLY A 98 -15.86 -4.72 -7.70
CA GLY A 98 -17.25 -4.72 -7.24
C GLY A 98 -17.53 -3.82 -6.02
N PHE A 99 -16.57 -3.01 -5.57
CA PHE A 99 -16.80 -2.08 -4.45
C PHE A 99 -17.57 -0.85 -4.92
N THR A 100 -18.71 -0.59 -4.25
CA THR A 100 -19.56 0.58 -4.52
C THR A 100 -19.27 1.77 -3.61
N LYS A 101 -18.69 1.51 -2.43
CA LYS A 101 -18.23 2.54 -1.49
C LYS A 101 -16.72 2.63 -1.56
N LEU A 102 -16.23 3.71 -2.15
CA LEU A 102 -14.80 3.96 -2.29
C LEU A 102 -14.31 4.92 -1.22
N TYR A 103 -13.04 4.77 -0.85
CA TYR A 103 -12.42 5.73 0.05
C TYR A 103 -12.20 7.06 -0.66
N THR A 104 -12.45 8.15 0.07
CA THR A 104 -12.17 9.50 -0.38
C THR A 104 -10.67 9.79 -0.24
N ALA A 105 -10.16 10.74 -1.03
CA ALA A 105 -8.79 11.24 -0.87
C ALA A 105 -8.50 11.65 0.59
N GLN A 106 -9.44 12.39 1.19
CA GLN A 106 -9.34 12.83 2.58
C GLN A 106 -9.19 11.65 3.55
N LYS A 107 -9.98 10.59 3.38
CA LYS A 107 -9.91 9.40 4.24
C LYS A 107 -8.56 8.70 4.11
N ILE A 108 -8.09 8.47 2.88
CA ILE A 108 -6.80 7.80 2.60
C ILE A 108 -5.64 8.64 3.16
N THR A 109 -5.69 9.96 3.01
CA THR A 109 -4.68 10.86 3.59
C THR A 109 -4.71 10.82 5.11
N GLN A 110 -5.89 10.89 5.73
CA GLN A 110 -6.03 10.89 7.19
C GLN A 110 -5.53 9.58 7.81
N GLU A 111 -5.96 8.44 7.26
CA GLU A 111 -5.51 7.12 7.74
C GLU A 111 -4.01 6.94 7.50
N GLY A 112 -3.50 7.33 6.33
CA GLY A 112 -2.08 7.30 6.00
C GLY A 112 -1.23 8.14 6.95
N SER A 113 -1.61 9.39 7.25
CA SER A 113 -0.88 10.23 8.20
C SER A 113 -0.86 9.65 9.62
N ALA A 114 -1.96 8.99 10.05
CA ALA A 114 -2.01 8.34 11.35
C ALA A 114 -1.07 7.12 11.44
N VAL A 115 -0.98 6.33 10.37
CA VAL A 115 -0.04 5.21 10.26
C VAL A 115 1.39 5.72 10.21
N GLN A 116 1.67 6.72 9.38
CA GLN A 116 2.99 7.33 9.25
C GLN A 116 3.50 7.85 10.60
N ALA A 117 2.66 8.54 11.38
CA ALA A 117 3.05 9.04 12.69
C ALA A 117 3.47 7.90 13.64
N LYS A 118 2.72 6.79 13.68
CA LYS A 118 3.06 5.63 14.51
C LYS A 118 4.36 4.95 14.04
N TYR A 119 4.53 4.81 12.73
CA TYR A 119 5.75 4.28 12.13
C TYR A 119 6.98 5.11 12.52
N LEU A 120 6.92 6.44 12.38
CA LEU A 120 8.05 7.32 12.67
C LEU A 120 8.46 7.27 14.15
N VAL A 121 7.49 7.20 15.08
CA VAL A 121 7.76 7.04 16.51
C VAL A 121 8.55 5.75 16.76
N LEU A 122 8.06 4.60 16.28
CA LEU A 122 8.74 3.32 16.49
C LEU A 122 10.08 3.25 15.77
N ARG A 123 10.19 3.82 14.57
CA ARG A 123 11.45 3.89 13.84
C ARG A 123 12.51 4.64 14.65
N GLN A 124 12.14 5.76 15.26
CA GLN A 124 13.05 6.55 16.09
C GLN A 124 13.43 5.82 17.38
N GLU A 125 12.48 5.15 18.05
CA GLU A 125 12.75 4.34 19.23
C GLU A 125 13.75 3.20 18.95
N LEU A 126 13.67 2.60 17.76
CA LEU A 126 14.46 1.42 17.40
C LEU A 126 15.78 1.74 16.69
N GLN A 127 16.01 2.99 16.27
CA GLN A 127 17.11 3.38 15.39
C GLN A 127 18.51 2.97 15.89
N MET A 128 18.72 2.97 17.21
CA MET A 128 20.01 2.69 17.85
C MET A 128 20.02 1.34 18.59
N THR A 129 19.09 0.46 18.25
CA THR A 129 18.95 -0.87 18.87
C THR A 129 19.39 -1.96 17.89
N ASP A 130 19.60 -3.17 18.39
CA ASP A 130 19.84 -4.36 17.56
C ASP A 130 18.57 -4.82 16.79
N TYR A 131 17.46 -4.09 16.93
CA TYR A 131 16.15 -4.39 16.35
C TYR A 131 15.63 -3.23 15.49
N PRO A 132 16.39 -2.73 14.50
CA PRO A 132 15.95 -1.60 13.69
C PRO A 132 14.71 -1.95 12.85
N CYS A 133 13.91 -0.92 12.55
CA CYS A 133 12.65 -1.05 11.81
C CYS A 133 12.85 -1.43 10.33
N GLU A 134 13.90 -0.91 9.69
CA GLU A 134 14.35 -1.24 8.35
C GLU A 134 15.86 -1.51 8.43
N GLN A 135 16.35 -2.48 7.67
CA GLN A 135 17.80 -2.73 7.53
C GLN A 135 18.42 -1.78 6.52
#